data_AF-A0A529PQ53-F1
#
_entry.id   AF-A0A529PQ53-F1
#
_cell.length_a   1.000
_cell.length_b   1.000
_cell.length_c   1.000
_cell.angle_alpha   90.00
_cell.angle_beta   90.00
_cell.angle_gamma   90.00
#
_symmetry.space_group_name_H-M   'P 1'
#
loop_
_entity.id
_entity.type
_entity.pdbx_description
1 polymer ?
#
loop_
_entity_poly.entity_id
_entity_poly.type
_entity_poly.pdbx_seq_one_letter_code
_entity_poly.pdbx_strand_id
1 'polypeptide(L)'
;MTNAFMNGCEHARVGELFNVIDLPVTDVPVHFAIAIPNDALLQLPMMPRAAMPETGRLASGRGLSIDDCRASCLGEAAELFSCCSWGDEPVITATADEIGPAAIAPESLNGFSPDQIVARAAWNRENTGFDWRPPIRHQSAVLDWLRVEDAFGGDGAFIPADFAFIGRREAGDEAAVAIGDSNGCAAGTTADAAKLAAILELVERDATGRWWYGRRQRQIIDLSCLIGIDTLVDWLLHRGRRTWLFDITSDIDIPVVAAASAEPDGKDVSLGFSAGQSLQLAATAALTEMLQ
;
A
#
# COMPACT_ATOMS: atom_id res chain seq x y z
N MET A 1 13.65 35.14 -1.13
CA MET A 1 14.87 34.74 -0.40
C MET A 1 15.23 33.35 -0.87
N THR A 2 16.41 33.27 -1.46
CA THR A 2 16.85 32.21 -2.38
C THR A 2 17.27 30.96 -1.62
N ASN A 3 16.88 29.80 -2.13
CA ASN A 3 17.23 28.46 -1.66
C ASN A 3 18.70 28.33 -1.25
N ALA A 4 18.92 27.98 0.02
CA ALA A 4 20.25 27.74 0.60
C ALA A 4 20.40 26.32 1.21
N PHE A 5 19.57 25.35 0.81
CA PHE A 5 19.65 23.96 1.31
C PHE A 5 20.07 22.91 0.27
N MET A 6 20.35 23.30 -0.98
CA MET A 6 20.73 22.36 -2.05
C MET A 6 22.22 22.40 -2.36
N ASN A 7 23.09 22.19 -1.38
CA ASN A 7 24.52 21.99 -1.63
C ASN A 7 25.10 21.00 -0.60
N GLY A 8 25.21 19.73 -0.99
CA GLY A 8 26.16 18.81 -0.35
C GLY A 8 25.68 17.42 0.10
N CYS A 9 24.48 16.97 -0.27
CA CYS A 9 24.11 15.57 -0.06
C CYS A 9 24.19 14.83 -1.41
N GLU A 10 25.22 14.02 -1.62
CA GLU A 10 25.09 12.93 -2.59
C GLU A 10 23.90 12.11 -2.12
N HIS A 11 22.81 12.09 -2.88
CA HIS A 11 21.64 11.27 -2.54
C HIS A 11 22.12 9.82 -2.46
N ALA A 12 22.16 9.26 -1.24
CA ALA A 12 22.45 7.84 -1.05
C ALA A 12 21.48 7.03 -1.91
N ARG A 13 22.02 6.04 -2.65
CA ARG A 13 21.15 5.16 -3.43
C ARG A 13 20.35 4.30 -2.45
N VAL A 14 19.11 3.98 -2.77
CA VAL A 14 18.27 3.11 -1.90
C VAL A 14 19.00 1.82 -1.53
N GLY A 15 19.70 1.19 -2.47
CA GLY A 15 20.50 -0.02 -2.21
C GLY A 15 21.69 0.16 -1.25
N GLU A 16 22.07 1.39 -0.90
CA GLU A 16 23.10 1.72 0.08
C GLU A 16 22.52 1.95 1.49
N LEU A 17 21.19 1.99 1.63
CA LEU A 17 20.47 2.25 2.88
C LEU A 17 19.86 0.98 3.49
N PHE A 18 19.77 -0.09 2.70
CA PHE A 18 19.14 -1.35 3.10
C PHE A 18 20.04 -2.55 2.83
N ASN A 19 20.02 -3.50 3.76
CA ASN A 19 20.53 -4.85 3.53
C ASN A 19 19.40 -5.71 2.98
N VAL A 20 19.53 -6.16 1.73
CA VAL A 20 18.58 -7.11 1.13
C VAL A 20 19.01 -8.54 1.47
N ILE A 21 18.08 -9.30 2.04
CA ILE A 21 18.29 -10.69 2.44
C ILE A 21 17.35 -11.55 1.61
N ASP A 22 17.92 -12.37 0.72
CA ASP A 22 17.16 -13.35 -0.04
C ASP A 22 16.68 -14.46 0.92
N LEU A 23 15.39 -14.78 0.88
CA LEU A 23 14.83 -15.85 1.69
C LEU A 23 15.27 -17.21 1.12
N PRO A 24 15.66 -18.18 1.97
CA PRO A 24 16.21 -19.46 1.54
C PRO A 24 15.12 -20.46 1.08
N VAL A 25 14.13 -19.99 0.31
CA VAL A 25 13.07 -20.82 -0.27
C VAL A 25 13.50 -21.22 -1.69
N THR A 26 13.66 -22.52 -1.93
CA THR A 26 14.23 -23.05 -3.19
C THR A 26 13.32 -24.03 -3.91
N ASP A 27 12.22 -24.43 -3.27
CA ASP A 27 11.24 -25.39 -3.79
C ASP A 27 10.07 -24.72 -4.52
N VAL A 28 10.11 -23.41 -4.72
CA VAL A 28 9.11 -22.60 -5.44
C VAL A 28 9.80 -21.82 -6.58
N PRO A 29 9.18 -21.71 -7.77
CA PRO A 29 9.77 -20.97 -8.90
C PRO A 29 9.55 -19.45 -8.79
N VAL A 30 9.67 -18.91 -7.57
CA VAL A 30 9.56 -17.48 -7.25
C VAL A 30 10.63 -17.19 -6.20
N HIS A 31 11.29 -16.04 -6.34
CA HIS A 31 12.25 -15.56 -5.36
C HIS A 31 11.57 -14.60 -4.41
N PHE A 32 11.97 -14.64 -3.14
CA PHE A 32 11.50 -13.73 -2.10
C PHE A 32 12.71 -13.10 -1.40
N ALA A 33 12.55 -11.85 -0.99
CA ALA A 33 13.56 -11.13 -0.22
C ALA A 33 12.89 -10.23 0.82
N ILE A 34 13.68 -9.82 1.81
CA ILE A 34 13.32 -8.77 2.77
C ILE A 34 14.41 -7.70 2.79
N ALA A 35 14.03 -6.46 3.05
CA ALA A 35 14.95 -5.35 3.20
C ALA A 35 14.97 -4.87 4.64
N ILE A 36 16.15 -4.87 5.25
CA ILE A 36 16.36 -4.39 6.61
C ILE A 36 17.18 -3.08 6.55
N PRO A 37 16.78 -2.02 7.26
CA PRO A 37 17.59 -0.82 7.45
C PRO A 37 19.02 -1.15 7.85
N ASN A 38 20.02 -0.55 7.20
CA ASN A 38 21.41 -0.69 7.62
C ASN A 38 21.83 0.46 8.54
N ASP A 39 23.06 0.39 9.08
CA ASP A 39 23.60 1.39 10.00
C ASP A 39 23.60 2.81 9.43
N ALA A 40 23.74 2.98 8.11
CA ALA A 40 23.72 4.30 7.49
C ALA A 40 22.32 4.93 7.55
N LEU A 41 21.27 4.14 7.28
CA LEU A 41 19.89 4.62 7.40
C LEU A 41 19.51 4.91 8.85
N LEU A 42 19.94 4.06 9.79
CA LEU A 42 19.66 4.22 11.22
C LEU A 42 20.32 5.45 11.86
N GLN A 43 21.35 6.01 11.21
CA GLN A 43 22.03 7.21 11.65
C GLN A 43 21.38 8.51 11.14
N LEU A 44 20.38 8.41 10.25
CA LEU A 44 19.70 9.61 9.76
C LEU A 44 18.91 10.31 10.88
N PRO A 45 19.00 11.64 10.98
CA PRO A 45 18.20 12.39 11.92
C PRO A 45 16.71 12.25 11.57
N MET A 46 15.85 12.27 12.59
CA MET A 46 14.39 12.23 12.42
C MET A 46 13.83 10.97 11.75
N MET A 47 14.61 9.88 11.73
CA MET A 47 14.18 8.62 11.12
C MET A 47 12.82 8.16 11.71
N PRO A 48 11.82 7.86 10.86
CA PRO A 48 10.49 7.51 11.30
C PRO A 48 10.50 6.15 11.98
N ARG A 49 10.16 6.12 13.28
CA ARG A 49 9.99 4.85 14.02
C ARG A 49 8.96 3.93 13.37
N ALA A 50 7.96 4.51 12.69
CA ALA A 50 6.89 3.78 12.02
C ALA A 50 7.35 2.93 10.82
N ALA A 51 8.53 3.19 10.27
CA ALA A 51 9.13 2.41 9.19
C ALA A 51 9.97 1.22 9.70
N MET A 52 10.10 1.09 11.03
CA MET A 52 11.01 0.12 11.64
C MET A 52 10.39 -1.26 11.83
N PRO A 53 11.15 -2.35 11.67
CA PRO A 53 10.66 -3.73 11.84
C PRO A 53 9.95 -4.01 13.17
N GLU A 54 10.34 -3.33 14.26
CA GLU A 54 9.72 -3.47 15.58
C GLU A 54 8.26 -3.02 15.62
N THR A 55 7.83 -2.23 14.63
CA THR A 55 6.42 -1.84 14.46
C THR A 55 5.60 -2.86 13.68
N GLY A 56 6.21 -3.98 13.30
CA GLY A 56 5.58 -5.04 12.50
C GLY A 56 5.56 -4.76 11.01
N ARG A 57 6.22 -3.69 10.54
CA ARG A 57 6.37 -3.36 9.12
C ARG A 57 7.75 -3.76 8.63
N LEU A 58 7.80 -4.59 7.59
CA LEU A 58 9.04 -5.00 6.96
C LEU A 58 8.80 -4.99 5.46
N ALA A 59 9.68 -4.28 4.73
CA ALA A 59 9.64 -4.30 3.29
C ALA A 59 10.07 -5.67 2.78
N SER A 60 9.29 -6.20 1.87
CA SER A 60 9.49 -7.50 1.27
C SER A 60 9.50 -7.36 -0.25
N GLY A 61 10.02 -8.36 -0.94
CA GLY A 61 10.05 -8.34 -2.39
C GLY A 61 9.88 -9.72 -2.96
N ARG A 62 9.40 -9.75 -4.19
CA ARG A 62 9.13 -10.99 -4.92
C ARG A 62 9.41 -10.84 -6.40
N GLY A 63 9.78 -11.93 -7.05
CA GLY A 63 10.04 -11.90 -8.49
C GLY A 63 10.29 -13.28 -9.08
N LEU A 64 10.07 -13.41 -10.39
CA LEU A 64 10.40 -14.63 -11.15
C LEU A 64 11.91 -14.73 -11.43
N SER A 65 12.63 -13.62 -11.27
CA SER A 65 14.09 -13.57 -11.25
C SER A 65 14.57 -12.95 -9.93
N ILE A 66 15.83 -13.23 -9.56
CA ILE A 66 16.46 -12.64 -8.38
C ILE A 66 16.54 -11.11 -8.52
N ASP A 67 16.83 -10.61 -9.71
CA ASP A 67 16.96 -9.17 -9.95
C ASP A 67 15.61 -8.45 -9.77
N ASP A 68 14.51 -9.01 -10.30
CA ASP A 68 13.17 -8.46 -10.11
C ASP A 68 12.75 -8.48 -8.64
N CYS A 69 13.05 -9.59 -7.94
CA CYS A 69 12.77 -9.75 -6.51
C CYS A 69 13.47 -8.67 -5.68
N ARG A 70 14.76 -8.47 -5.90
CA ARG A 70 15.54 -7.47 -5.17
C ARG A 70 15.12 -6.04 -5.53
N ALA A 71 14.79 -5.78 -6.79
CA ALA A 71 14.29 -4.48 -7.22
C ALA A 71 12.93 -4.16 -6.56
N SER A 72 12.00 -5.13 -6.55
CA SER A 72 10.72 -5.03 -5.82
C SER A 72 10.95 -4.77 -4.33
N CYS A 73 11.86 -5.52 -3.70
CA CYS A 73 12.17 -5.39 -2.28
C CYS A 73 12.70 -4.00 -1.90
N LEU A 74 13.62 -3.46 -2.70
CA LEU A 74 14.17 -2.13 -2.49
C LEU A 74 13.15 -1.02 -2.80
N GLY A 75 12.28 -1.24 -3.79
CA GLY A 75 11.18 -0.34 -4.10
C GLY A 75 10.22 -0.19 -2.92
N GLU A 76 9.77 -1.31 -2.36
CA GLU A 76 8.88 -1.33 -1.18
C GLU A 76 9.56 -0.71 0.06
N ALA A 77 10.86 -0.92 0.24
CA ALA A 77 11.63 -0.28 1.30
C ALA A 77 11.70 1.25 1.13
N ALA A 78 11.98 1.72 -0.08
CA ALA A 78 11.98 3.16 -0.36
C ALA A 78 10.61 3.80 -0.16
N GLU A 79 9.55 3.11 -0.61
CA GLU A 79 8.16 3.53 -0.43
C GLU A 79 7.81 3.68 1.05
N LEU A 80 7.97 2.61 1.84
CA LEU A 80 7.61 2.58 3.26
C LEU A 80 8.26 3.74 4.03
N PHE A 81 9.56 3.97 3.81
CA PHE A 81 10.29 5.04 4.48
C PHE A 81 9.86 6.44 4.01
N SER A 82 9.58 6.60 2.71
CA SER A 82 9.15 7.89 2.14
C SER A 82 7.72 8.26 2.55
N CYS A 83 6.87 7.26 2.82
CA CYS A 83 5.48 7.44 3.21
C CYS A 83 5.26 7.54 4.72
N CYS A 84 6.29 7.33 5.54
CA CYS A 84 6.21 7.57 6.98
C CYS A 84 6.35 9.05 7.33
N SER A 85 5.84 9.45 8.49
CA SER A 85 6.02 10.82 8.97
C SER A 85 7.41 11.04 9.60
N TRP A 86 8.18 11.95 9.00
CA TRP A 86 9.47 12.46 9.43
C TRP A 86 9.35 13.71 10.33
N GLY A 87 8.21 14.41 10.24
CA GLY A 87 7.90 15.60 11.05
C GLY A 87 8.39 16.92 10.43
N ASP A 88 8.93 16.90 9.23
CA ASP A 88 9.32 18.06 8.43
C ASP A 88 8.40 18.29 7.21
N GLU A 89 7.25 17.59 7.16
CA GLU A 89 6.32 17.69 6.05
C GLU A 89 5.68 19.09 5.98
N PRO A 90 5.44 19.62 4.77
CA PRO A 90 4.95 20.98 4.59
C PRO A 90 3.44 21.08 4.85
N VAL A 91 3.05 21.04 6.12
CA VAL A 91 1.65 21.13 6.56
C VAL A 91 1.24 22.55 6.93
N ILE A 92 -0.05 22.86 6.75
CA ILE A 92 -0.68 24.11 7.15
C ILE A 92 -1.68 23.83 8.26
N THR A 93 -1.48 24.40 9.44
CA THR A 93 -2.43 24.28 10.55
C THR A 93 -3.55 25.32 10.40
N ALA A 94 -4.78 24.87 10.14
CA ALA A 94 -5.94 25.74 9.90
C ALA A 94 -7.27 24.99 10.11
N THR A 95 -8.37 25.71 10.24
CA THR A 95 -9.72 25.16 10.08
C THR A 95 -10.05 24.91 8.60
N ALA A 96 -11.02 24.04 8.32
CA ALA A 96 -11.48 23.81 6.94
C ALA A 96 -12.00 25.10 6.27
N ASP A 97 -12.66 25.98 7.05
CA ASP A 97 -13.18 27.25 6.53
C ASP A 97 -12.07 28.23 6.12
N GLU A 98 -10.93 28.22 6.83
CA GLU A 98 -9.75 29.03 6.48
C GLU A 98 -9.03 28.52 5.22
N ILE A 99 -9.01 27.20 5.00
CA ILE A 99 -8.53 26.61 3.73
C ILE A 99 -9.53 26.90 2.59
N GLY A 100 -10.82 26.92 2.90
CA GLY A 100 -11.89 27.22 1.97
C GLY A 100 -12.25 26.04 1.06
N PRO A 101 -12.70 26.29 -0.18
CA PRO A 101 -13.34 25.26 -1.02
C PRO A 101 -12.39 24.16 -1.51
N ALA A 102 -11.08 24.35 -1.38
CA ALA A 102 -10.08 23.34 -1.73
C ALA A 102 -9.87 22.28 -0.63
N ALA A 103 -10.47 22.47 0.56
CA ALA A 103 -10.40 21.51 1.65
C ALA A 103 -11.28 20.27 1.35
N ILE A 104 -10.66 19.10 1.33
CA ILE A 104 -11.36 17.82 1.29
C ILE A 104 -11.62 17.37 2.72
N ALA A 105 -12.89 17.16 3.05
CA ALA A 105 -13.29 16.71 4.37
C ALA A 105 -12.76 15.28 4.66
N PRO A 106 -12.20 15.01 5.86
CA PRO A 106 -11.83 13.66 6.31
C PRO A 106 -12.89 12.59 6.03
N GLU A 107 -14.16 12.95 6.21
CA GLU A 107 -15.32 12.07 6.05
C GLU A 107 -15.50 11.59 4.61
N SER A 108 -14.99 12.34 3.63
CA SER A 108 -14.98 11.94 2.21
C SER A 108 -13.86 10.95 1.88
N LEU A 109 -12.84 10.83 2.74
CA LEU A 109 -11.64 10.02 2.50
C LEU A 109 -11.69 8.67 3.23
N ASN A 110 -12.25 8.62 4.45
CA ASN A 110 -12.23 7.40 5.26
C ASN A 110 -13.32 6.37 4.90
N GLY A 111 -14.36 6.76 4.16
CA GLY A 111 -15.40 5.86 3.67
C GLY A 111 -16.28 5.20 4.75
N PHE A 112 -16.19 5.64 6.02
CA PHE A 112 -17.02 5.08 7.09
C PHE A 112 -18.47 5.56 6.98
N SER A 113 -19.41 4.63 7.11
CA SER A 113 -20.83 4.99 7.25
C SER A 113 -21.09 5.75 8.56
N PRO A 114 -22.13 6.61 8.62
CA PRO A 114 -22.52 7.29 9.84
C PRO A 114 -22.72 6.34 11.03
N ASP A 115 -23.32 5.16 10.79
CA ASP A 115 -23.56 4.16 11.82
C ASP A 115 -22.25 3.56 12.37
N GLN A 116 -21.25 3.34 11.50
CA GLN A 116 -19.93 2.87 11.93
C GLN A 116 -19.22 3.87 12.85
N ILE A 117 -19.38 5.16 12.58
CA ILE A 117 -18.82 6.25 13.39
C ILE A 117 -19.57 6.38 14.72
N VAL A 118 -20.90 6.31 14.73
CA VAL A 118 -21.70 6.33 15.97
C VAL A 118 -21.34 5.15 16.87
N ALA A 119 -21.14 3.96 16.30
CA ALA A 119 -20.79 2.75 17.04
C ALA A 119 -19.30 2.66 17.45
N ARG A 120 -18.47 3.66 17.10
CA ARG A 120 -17.00 3.59 17.27
C ARG A 120 -16.54 3.28 18.68
N ALA A 121 -17.21 3.81 19.71
CA ALA A 121 -16.76 3.64 21.09
C ALA A 121 -16.86 2.18 21.54
N ALA A 122 -17.82 1.43 20.99
CA ALA A 122 -17.89 -0.02 21.21
C ALA A 122 -16.88 -0.77 20.35
N TRP A 123 -16.80 -0.41 19.07
CA TRP A 123 -15.86 -1.01 18.12
C TRP A 123 -14.40 -0.89 18.57
N ASN A 124 -13.96 0.31 18.94
CA ASN A 124 -12.58 0.63 19.32
C ASN A 124 -12.14 0.01 20.66
N ARG A 125 -13.06 -0.57 21.46
CA ARG A 125 -12.66 -1.37 22.64
C ARG A 125 -12.10 -2.73 22.26
N GLU A 126 -12.52 -3.25 21.11
CA GLU A 126 -12.19 -4.58 20.64
C GLU A 126 -11.26 -4.53 19.41
N ASN A 127 -11.13 -3.36 18.77
CA ASN A 127 -10.38 -3.16 17.55
C ASN A 127 -9.40 -1.98 17.69
N THR A 128 -8.22 -2.11 17.10
CA THR A 128 -7.14 -1.13 17.12
C THR A 128 -6.42 -1.11 15.77
N GLY A 129 -5.34 -0.34 15.64
CA GLY A 129 -4.59 -0.21 14.38
C GLY A 129 -5.46 0.36 13.26
N PHE A 130 -5.43 -0.27 12.09
CA PHE A 130 -6.18 0.17 10.92
C PHE A 130 -7.70 0.03 11.05
N ASP A 131 -8.18 -0.83 11.95
CA ASP A 131 -9.61 -0.96 12.22
C ASP A 131 -10.14 0.11 13.17
N TRP A 132 -9.27 0.93 13.77
CA TRP A 132 -9.68 2.00 14.67
C TRP A 132 -10.46 3.09 13.92
N ARG A 133 -11.54 3.57 14.54
CA ARG A 133 -12.42 4.58 13.94
C ARG A 133 -12.29 5.95 14.62
N PRO A 134 -12.12 7.03 13.83
CA PRO A 134 -11.90 8.37 14.36
C PRO A 134 -13.16 8.98 14.98
N PRO A 135 -13.01 9.97 15.89
CA PRO A 135 -14.13 10.72 16.46
C PRO A 135 -14.91 11.56 15.46
N ILE A 136 -16.18 11.80 15.82
CA ILE A 136 -16.92 12.92 15.24
C ILE A 136 -16.26 14.20 15.74
N ARG A 137 -15.76 14.99 14.81
CA ARG A 137 -15.11 16.27 15.10
C ARG A 137 -16.09 17.42 15.00
N HIS A 138 -15.75 18.52 15.68
CA HIS A 138 -16.42 19.79 15.44
C HIS A 138 -16.03 20.34 14.06
N GLN A 139 -16.94 21.01 13.36
CA GLN A 139 -16.69 21.55 12.02
C GLN A 139 -15.53 22.57 12.02
N SER A 140 -15.42 23.35 13.11
CA SER A 140 -14.34 24.33 13.32
C SER A 140 -13.07 23.72 13.94
N ALA A 141 -12.89 22.40 13.89
CA ALA A 141 -11.66 21.77 14.35
C ALA A 141 -10.47 22.26 13.50
N VAL A 142 -9.40 22.65 14.17
CA VAL A 142 -8.12 23.00 13.54
C VAL A 142 -7.38 21.70 13.23
N LEU A 143 -6.96 21.52 11.98
CA LEU A 143 -6.23 20.35 11.49
C LEU A 143 -4.94 20.79 10.82
N ASP A 144 -4.02 19.84 10.65
CA ASP A 144 -2.87 20.01 9.76
C ASP A 144 -3.26 19.56 8.36
N TRP A 145 -3.11 20.45 7.39
CA TRP A 145 -3.49 20.23 6.00
C TRP A 145 -2.26 20.07 5.12
N LEU A 146 -2.27 19.04 4.29
CA LEU A 146 -1.29 18.81 3.24
C LEU A 146 -1.87 19.26 1.90
N ARG A 147 -1.11 20.08 1.16
CA ARG A 147 -1.46 20.41 -0.23
C ARG A 147 -1.20 19.20 -1.12
N VAL A 148 -2.18 18.83 -1.92
CA VAL A 148 -2.10 17.73 -2.89
C VAL A 148 -2.35 18.22 -4.30
N GLU A 149 -1.82 17.48 -5.27
CA GLU A 149 -2.00 17.74 -6.69
C GLU A 149 -3.10 16.84 -7.25
N ASP A 150 -3.86 17.36 -8.22
CA ASP A 150 -4.71 16.51 -9.04
C ASP A 150 -3.84 15.72 -10.02
N ALA A 151 -4.04 14.39 -10.07
CA ALA A 151 -3.23 13.50 -10.88
C ALA A 151 -3.34 13.76 -12.39
N PHE A 152 -4.39 14.44 -12.84
CA PHE A 152 -4.69 14.74 -14.24
C PHE A 152 -4.53 16.24 -14.57
N GLY A 153 -3.90 17.01 -13.68
CA GLY A 153 -3.59 18.42 -13.89
C GLY A 153 -4.74 19.39 -13.64
N GLY A 154 -5.77 18.96 -12.91
CA GLY A 154 -6.79 19.83 -12.34
C GLY A 154 -6.26 20.74 -11.21
N ASP A 155 -7.18 21.49 -10.60
CA ASP A 155 -6.85 22.28 -9.43
C ASP A 155 -6.46 21.37 -8.26
N GLY A 156 -5.31 21.68 -7.63
CA GLY A 156 -4.89 20.98 -6.42
C GLY A 156 -5.85 21.20 -5.25
N ALA A 157 -5.77 20.32 -4.27
CA ALA A 157 -6.64 20.34 -3.09
C ALA A 157 -5.82 20.32 -1.80
N PHE A 158 -6.51 20.29 -0.67
CA PHE A 158 -5.91 20.07 0.64
C PHE A 158 -6.60 18.90 1.33
N ILE A 159 -5.82 17.95 1.82
CA ILE A 159 -6.29 16.84 2.66
C ILE A 159 -5.73 16.97 4.07
N PRO A 160 -6.38 16.41 5.11
CA PRO A 160 -5.76 16.29 6.42
C PRO A 160 -4.50 15.42 6.34
N ALA A 161 -3.40 15.90 6.91
CA ALA A 161 -2.10 15.22 6.86
C ALA A 161 -2.10 13.84 7.55
N ASP A 162 -3.06 13.59 8.44
CA ASP A 162 -3.26 12.29 9.10
C ASP A 162 -3.55 11.13 8.12
N PHE A 163 -4.04 11.43 6.91
CA PHE A 163 -4.24 10.43 5.85
C PHE A 163 -2.98 10.14 5.02
N ALA A 164 -2.04 11.09 5.00
CA ALA A 164 -0.95 11.07 4.02
C ALA A 164 0.30 10.34 4.52
N PHE A 165 0.49 10.25 5.83
CA PHE A 165 1.74 9.77 6.41
C PHE A 165 1.53 8.68 7.46
N ILE A 166 2.22 7.57 7.25
CA ILE A 166 2.25 6.43 8.16
C ILE A 166 2.94 6.84 9.47
N GLY A 167 2.31 6.54 10.60
CA GLY A 167 2.85 6.82 11.94
C GLY A 167 2.78 8.28 12.38
N ARG A 168 2.09 9.15 11.64
CA ARG A 168 1.78 10.51 12.10
C ARG A 168 0.83 10.51 13.31
N ARG A 169 -0.15 9.61 13.28
CA ARG A 169 -1.15 9.38 14.32
C ARG A 169 -1.21 7.90 14.65
N GLU A 170 -1.65 7.60 15.86
CA GLU A 170 -1.78 6.24 16.37
C GLU A 170 -3.21 5.97 16.79
N ALA A 171 -3.63 4.71 16.68
CA ALA A 171 -4.96 4.28 17.11
C ALA A 171 -5.18 4.62 18.59
N GLY A 172 -6.30 5.31 18.87
CA GLY A 172 -6.62 5.82 20.20
C GLY A 172 -6.31 7.30 20.43
N ASP A 173 -5.64 7.97 19.49
CA ASP A 173 -5.52 9.43 19.50
C ASP A 173 -6.87 10.08 19.15
N GLU A 174 -7.54 10.65 20.15
CA GLU A 174 -8.84 11.32 19.98
C GLU A 174 -8.75 12.64 19.19
N ALA A 175 -7.56 13.13 18.86
CA ALA A 175 -7.37 14.24 17.93
C ALA A 175 -7.19 13.77 16.47
N ALA A 176 -6.91 12.49 16.25
CA ALA A 176 -6.67 11.96 14.91
C ALA A 176 -7.96 11.88 14.09
N VAL A 177 -7.88 12.27 12.82
CA VAL A 177 -9.00 12.10 11.87
C VAL A 177 -8.85 10.85 10.99
N ALA A 178 -7.65 10.25 11.00
CA ALA A 178 -7.33 8.99 10.33
C ALA A 178 -6.06 8.39 10.94
N ILE A 179 -5.83 7.11 10.64
CA ILE A 179 -4.54 6.45 10.81
C ILE A 179 -4.01 6.21 9.39
N GLY A 180 -2.88 6.83 9.04
CA GLY A 180 -2.28 6.67 7.72
C GLY A 180 -1.96 5.21 7.42
N ASP A 181 -2.51 4.70 6.32
CA ASP A 181 -2.21 3.39 5.75
C ASP A 181 -1.30 3.54 4.51
N SER A 182 -0.99 2.42 3.85
CA SER A 182 -0.14 2.39 2.66
C SER A 182 -0.93 2.34 1.35
N ASN A 183 -2.26 2.50 1.39
CA ASN A 183 -3.09 2.33 0.20
C ASN A 183 -2.82 3.43 -0.82
N GLY A 184 -2.29 3.06 -1.99
CA GLY A 184 -1.90 4.02 -3.03
C GLY A 184 -0.55 4.69 -2.74
N CYS A 185 0.24 4.17 -1.80
CA CYS A 185 1.66 4.47 -1.72
C CYS A 185 2.40 3.70 -2.83
N ALA A 186 3.42 4.32 -3.42
CA ALA A 186 4.21 3.68 -4.46
C ALA A 186 5.59 4.31 -4.59
N ALA A 187 6.58 3.48 -4.89
CA ALA A 187 7.88 3.92 -5.39
C ALA A 187 8.05 3.63 -6.89
N GLY A 188 8.88 4.43 -7.56
CA GLY A 188 9.18 4.26 -8.98
C GLY A 188 10.50 4.93 -9.36
N THR A 189 11.09 4.50 -10.47
CA THR A 189 12.31 5.11 -11.02
C THR A 189 12.08 6.52 -11.57
N THR A 190 10.81 6.87 -11.81
CA THR A 190 10.34 8.21 -12.15
C THR A 190 9.07 8.53 -11.35
N ALA A 191 8.74 9.81 -11.23
CA ALA A 191 7.49 10.24 -10.60
C ALA A 191 6.25 9.67 -11.31
N ASP A 192 6.27 9.60 -12.65
CA ASP A 192 5.14 9.04 -13.42
C ASP A 192 5.00 7.53 -13.21
N ALA A 193 6.11 6.80 -13.06
CA ALA A 193 6.07 5.38 -12.74
C ALA A 193 5.49 5.13 -11.34
N ALA A 194 5.88 5.94 -10.35
CA ALA A 194 5.31 5.87 -9.00
C ALA A 194 3.81 6.20 -9.01
N LYS A 195 3.39 7.26 -9.71
CA LYS A 195 1.97 7.63 -9.86
C LYS A 195 1.15 6.52 -10.52
N LEU A 196 1.68 5.90 -11.59
CA LEU A 196 1.00 4.80 -12.25
C LEU A 196 0.82 3.60 -11.30
N ALA A 197 1.86 3.22 -10.55
CA ALA A 197 1.80 2.14 -9.58
C ALA A 197 0.78 2.44 -8.47
N ALA A 198 0.80 3.65 -7.90
CA ALA A 198 -0.17 4.10 -6.90
C ALA A 198 -1.62 4.01 -7.41
N ILE A 199 -1.88 4.47 -8.64
CA ILE A 199 -3.22 4.40 -9.25
C ILE A 199 -3.64 2.94 -9.46
N LEU A 200 -2.75 2.08 -9.93
CA LEU A 200 -3.05 0.66 -10.12
C LEU A 200 -3.38 -0.01 -8.78
N GLU A 201 -2.65 0.29 -7.70
CA GLU A 201 -2.98 -0.24 -6.37
C GLU A 201 -4.36 0.26 -5.92
N LEU A 202 -4.68 1.55 -6.05
CA LEU A 202 -6.01 2.05 -5.68
C LEU A 202 -7.14 1.34 -6.43
N VAL A 203 -6.94 1.05 -7.71
CA VAL A 203 -7.89 0.29 -8.54
C VAL A 203 -8.00 -1.16 -8.08
N GLU A 204 -6.89 -1.80 -7.73
CA GLU A 204 -6.85 -3.14 -7.15
C GLU A 204 -7.67 -3.21 -5.85
N ARG A 205 -7.46 -2.25 -4.94
CA ARG A 205 -8.13 -2.22 -3.63
C ARG A 205 -9.63 -1.93 -3.78
N ASP A 206 -10.04 -1.04 -4.69
CA ASP A 206 -11.47 -0.83 -5.01
C ASP A 206 -12.13 -2.13 -5.50
N ALA A 207 -11.53 -2.75 -6.53
CA ALA A 207 -12.07 -3.98 -7.12
C ALA A 207 -12.13 -5.11 -6.08
N THR A 208 -11.10 -5.24 -5.26
CA THR A 208 -11.01 -6.23 -4.17
C THR A 208 -12.09 -6.00 -3.12
N GLY A 209 -12.25 -4.76 -2.63
CA GLY A 209 -13.29 -4.42 -1.66
C GLY A 209 -14.69 -4.73 -2.18
N ARG A 210 -14.98 -4.38 -3.44
CA ARG A 210 -16.28 -4.63 -4.06
C ARG A 210 -16.55 -6.11 -4.31
N TRP A 211 -15.51 -6.89 -4.64
CA TRP A 211 -15.62 -8.34 -4.77
C TRP A 211 -15.86 -9.00 -3.41
N TRP A 212 -15.04 -8.68 -2.42
CA TRP A 212 -15.03 -9.26 -1.08
C TRP A 212 -16.31 -8.94 -0.30
N TYR A 213 -16.56 -7.65 -0.03
CA TYR A 213 -17.72 -7.24 0.75
C TYR A 213 -19.04 -7.47 0.00
N GLY A 214 -19.01 -7.36 -1.33
CA GLY A 214 -20.16 -7.67 -2.18
C GLY A 214 -20.42 -9.15 -2.37
N ARG A 215 -19.52 -10.04 -1.91
CA ARG A 215 -19.57 -11.51 -2.13
C ARG A 215 -19.86 -11.86 -3.59
N ARG A 216 -19.25 -11.12 -4.52
CA ARG A 216 -19.58 -11.19 -5.95
C ARG A 216 -18.97 -12.45 -6.56
N GLN A 217 -19.77 -13.22 -7.30
CA GLN A 217 -19.23 -14.30 -8.12
C GLN A 217 -18.51 -13.72 -9.34
N ARG A 218 -17.35 -14.29 -9.68
CA ARG A 218 -16.47 -13.81 -10.74
C ARG A 218 -15.97 -14.98 -11.58
N GLN A 219 -15.58 -14.67 -12.82
CA GLN A 219 -15.06 -15.67 -13.75
C GLN A 219 -13.72 -16.19 -13.26
N ILE A 220 -13.54 -17.51 -13.32
CA ILE A 220 -12.25 -18.15 -13.07
C ILE A 220 -11.41 -18.06 -14.33
N ILE A 221 -10.16 -17.64 -14.17
CA ILE A 221 -9.14 -17.68 -15.22
C ILE A 221 -8.46 -19.05 -15.12
N ASP A 222 -8.37 -19.75 -16.26
CA ASP A 222 -7.63 -21.00 -16.35
C ASP A 222 -6.12 -20.70 -16.30
N LEU A 223 -5.42 -21.27 -15.32
CA LEU A 223 -3.98 -21.11 -15.13
C LEU A 223 -3.18 -21.54 -16.38
N SER A 224 -3.68 -22.53 -17.12
CA SER A 224 -3.02 -23.02 -18.34
C SER A 224 -3.06 -22.03 -19.51
N CYS A 225 -3.87 -20.97 -19.43
CA CYS A 225 -3.88 -19.88 -20.41
C CYS A 225 -2.78 -18.85 -20.16
N LEU A 226 -2.08 -18.90 -19.03
CA LEU A 226 -1.00 -17.97 -18.72
C LEU A 226 0.27 -18.35 -19.48
N ILE A 227 0.87 -17.38 -20.16
CA ILE A 227 2.06 -17.59 -21.00
C ILE A 227 3.32 -16.97 -20.38
N GLY A 228 4.48 -17.59 -20.64
CA GLY A 228 5.78 -17.07 -20.20
C GLY A 228 6.09 -17.29 -18.72
N ILE A 229 5.22 -18.01 -18.00
CA ILE A 229 5.37 -18.42 -16.61
C ILE A 229 5.08 -19.92 -16.44
N ASP A 230 5.35 -20.71 -17.46
CA ASP A 230 5.02 -22.14 -17.54
C ASP A 230 5.55 -22.93 -16.34
N THR A 231 6.78 -22.66 -15.91
CA THR A 231 7.38 -23.29 -14.72
C THR A 231 6.57 -23.02 -13.44
N LEU A 232 6.05 -21.79 -13.28
CA LEU A 232 5.21 -21.43 -12.14
C LEU A 232 3.84 -22.12 -12.22
N VAL A 233 3.23 -22.12 -13.41
CA VAL A 233 1.94 -22.79 -13.64
C VAL A 233 2.05 -24.29 -13.36
N ASP A 234 3.06 -24.95 -13.91
CA ASP A 234 3.31 -26.38 -13.69
C ASP A 234 3.50 -26.68 -12.21
N TRP A 235 4.28 -25.86 -11.50
CA TRP A 235 4.49 -26.03 -10.06
C TRP A 235 3.19 -25.86 -9.26
N LEU A 236 2.40 -24.82 -9.57
CA LEU A 236 1.10 -24.56 -8.91
C LEU A 236 0.09 -25.68 -9.13
N LEU A 237 0.12 -26.36 -10.29
CA LEU A 237 -0.78 -27.47 -10.62
C LEU A 237 -0.37 -28.79 -9.94
N HIS A 238 0.92 -28.98 -9.64
CA HIS A 238 1.44 -30.24 -9.09
C HIS A 238 1.73 -30.19 -7.59
N ARG A 239 1.63 -29.03 -6.94
CA ARG A 239 1.75 -28.91 -5.48
C ARG A 239 0.51 -29.43 -4.75
N GLY A 240 0.64 -29.68 -3.44
CA GLY A 240 -0.44 -30.19 -2.58
C GLY A 240 -1.60 -29.23 -2.31
N ARG A 241 -1.70 -28.10 -3.00
CA ARG A 241 -2.70 -27.03 -2.76
C ARG A 241 -3.45 -26.71 -4.03
N ARG A 242 -4.72 -26.33 -3.88
CA ARG A 242 -5.54 -25.87 -5.01
C ARG A 242 -5.34 -24.37 -5.18
N THR A 243 -5.18 -23.92 -6.42
CA THR A 243 -4.99 -22.50 -6.75
C THR A 243 -6.07 -22.07 -7.74
N TRP A 244 -6.64 -20.89 -7.50
CA TRP A 244 -7.64 -20.26 -8.37
C TRP A 244 -7.22 -18.84 -8.70
N LEU A 245 -7.60 -18.38 -9.89
CA LEU A 245 -7.53 -16.99 -10.29
C LEU A 245 -8.92 -16.50 -10.65
N PHE A 246 -9.27 -15.33 -10.15
CA PHE A 246 -10.55 -14.68 -10.42
C PHE A 246 -10.30 -13.36 -11.13
N ASP A 247 -10.97 -13.15 -12.27
CA ASP A 247 -11.07 -11.83 -12.88
C ASP A 247 -12.07 -10.99 -12.06
N ILE A 248 -11.55 -10.07 -11.25
CA ILE A 248 -12.35 -9.21 -10.38
C ILE A 248 -12.52 -7.80 -10.96
N THR A 249 -12.14 -7.58 -12.23
CA THR A 249 -12.19 -6.29 -12.93
C THR A 249 -13.52 -5.56 -12.69
N SER A 250 -13.40 -4.28 -12.34
CA SER A 250 -14.51 -3.38 -12.04
C SER A 250 -14.91 -2.54 -13.26
N ASP A 251 -15.82 -1.60 -13.09
CA ASP A 251 -16.25 -0.64 -14.11
C ASP A 251 -15.17 0.38 -14.53
N ILE A 252 -14.05 0.43 -13.81
CA ILE A 252 -12.87 1.22 -14.21
C ILE A 252 -12.20 0.62 -15.45
N ASP A 253 -12.49 -0.64 -15.79
CA ASP A 253 -12.01 -1.35 -16.98
C ASP A 253 -10.46 -1.45 -17.06
N ILE A 254 -9.83 -1.56 -15.89
CA ILE A 254 -8.42 -1.93 -15.73
C ILE A 254 -8.39 -3.37 -15.18
N PRO A 255 -7.62 -4.29 -15.80
CA PRO A 255 -7.51 -5.67 -15.34
C PRO A 255 -7.11 -5.78 -13.88
N VAL A 256 -7.94 -6.45 -13.06
CA VAL A 256 -7.62 -6.80 -11.68
C VAL A 256 -7.88 -8.28 -11.45
N VAL A 257 -6.88 -8.98 -10.90
CA VAL A 257 -6.94 -10.41 -10.62
C VAL A 257 -6.77 -10.68 -9.13
N ALA A 258 -7.63 -11.54 -8.60
CA ALA A 258 -7.44 -12.15 -7.28
C ALA A 258 -6.95 -13.59 -7.44
N ALA A 259 -5.79 -13.89 -6.87
CA ALA A 259 -5.27 -15.24 -6.70
C ALA A 259 -5.67 -15.78 -5.33
N ALA A 260 -6.11 -17.03 -5.27
CA ALA A 260 -6.39 -17.71 -4.02
C ALA A 260 -5.80 -19.12 -4.02
N SER A 261 -5.23 -19.54 -2.90
CA SER A 261 -4.72 -20.89 -2.69
C SER A 261 -5.17 -21.45 -1.36
N ALA A 262 -5.57 -22.70 -1.33
CA ALA A 262 -5.98 -23.38 -0.11
C ALA A 262 -5.55 -24.85 -0.12
N GLU A 263 -5.51 -25.44 1.06
CA GLU A 263 -5.39 -26.89 1.21
C GLU A 263 -6.60 -27.61 0.57
N PRO A 264 -6.51 -28.90 0.22
CA PRO A 264 -7.61 -29.64 -0.40
C PRO A 264 -8.91 -29.67 0.41
N ASP A 265 -8.83 -29.45 1.73
CA ASP A 265 -9.97 -29.35 2.64
C ASP A 265 -10.55 -27.92 2.75
N GLY A 266 -9.95 -26.95 2.03
CA GLY A 266 -10.38 -25.55 1.98
C GLY A 266 -9.81 -24.66 3.09
N LYS A 267 -8.89 -25.15 3.92
CA LYS A 267 -8.25 -24.37 4.99
C LYS A 267 -6.96 -23.68 4.53
N ASP A 268 -6.41 -22.89 5.45
CA ASP A 268 -5.14 -22.17 5.34
C ASP A 268 -5.06 -21.35 4.05
N VAL A 269 -6.08 -20.50 3.83
CA VAL A 269 -6.21 -19.73 2.59
C VAL A 269 -5.13 -18.65 2.50
N SER A 270 -4.42 -18.63 1.37
CA SER A 270 -3.53 -17.53 0.95
C SER A 270 -4.19 -16.76 -0.18
N LEU A 271 -4.05 -15.44 -0.18
CA LEU A 271 -4.63 -14.54 -1.16
C LEU A 271 -3.54 -13.62 -1.71
N GLY A 272 -3.64 -13.28 -2.98
CA GLY A 272 -2.84 -12.24 -3.61
C GLY A 272 -3.70 -11.46 -4.60
N PHE A 273 -3.43 -10.18 -4.74
CA PHE A 273 -4.19 -9.28 -5.58
C PHE A 273 -3.23 -8.49 -6.46
N SER A 274 -3.67 -8.15 -7.66
CA SER A 274 -2.91 -7.25 -8.51
C SER A 274 -3.80 -6.61 -9.58
N ALA A 275 -3.62 -5.31 -9.78
CA ALA A 275 -4.02 -4.63 -11.02
C ALA A 275 -2.86 -4.58 -12.01
N GLY A 276 -3.15 -4.63 -13.31
CA GLY A 276 -2.12 -4.59 -14.33
C GLY A 276 -2.60 -4.11 -15.70
N GLN A 277 -1.66 -3.77 -16.57
CA GLN A 277 -1.95 -3.31 -17.94
C GLN A 277 -2.54 -4.41 -18.83
N SER A 278 -2.48 -5.67 -18.40
CA SER A 278 -3.15 -6.80 -19.03
C SER A 278 -3.53 -7.83 -17.98
N LEU A 279 -4.52 -8.68 -18.30
CA LEU A 279 -4.89 -9.80 -17.43
C LEU A 279 -3.71 -10.74 -17.14
N GLN A 280 -2.82 -10.95 -18.11
CA GLN A 280 -1.62 -11.76 -17.93
C GLN A 280 -0.70 -11.17 -16.86
N LEU A 281 -0.41 -9.87 -16.92
CA LEU A 281 0.48 -9.20 -15.97
C LEU A 281 -0.14 -9.17 -14.57
N ALA A 282 -1.43 -8.83 -14.46
CA ALA A 282 -2.17 -8.84 -13.21
C ALA A 282 -2.22 -10.25 -12.60
N ALA A 283 -2.50 -11.29 -13.40
CA ALA A 283 -2.52 -12.67 -12.93
C ALA A 283 -1.15 -13.13 -12.41
N THR A 284 -0.08 -12.87 -13.15
CA THR A 284 1.28 -13.22 -12.71
C THR A 284 1.63 -12.54 -11.39
N ALA A 285 1.36 -11.24 -11.26
CA ALA A 285 1.68 -10.48 -10.05
C ALA A 285 0.81 -10.88 -8.85
N ALA A 286 -0.47 -11.18 -9.06
CA ALA A 286 -1.36 -11.70 -8.01
C ALA A 286 -0.92 -13.10 -7.54
N LEU A 287 -0.45 -13.96 -8.46
CA LEU A 287 0.09 -15.27 -8.11
C LEU A 287 1.36 -15.16 -7.28
N THR A 288 2.28 -14.27 -7.63
CA THR A 288 3.51 -14.10 -6.85
C THR A 288 3.23 -13.45 -5.50
N GLU A 289 2.27 -12.51 -5.39
CA GLU A 289 1.81 -11.94 -4.11
C GLU A 289 1.23 -13.02 -3.20
N MET A 290 0.37 -13.89 -3.74
CA MET A 290 -0.25 -14.99 -2.97
C MET A 290 0.79 -15.99 -2.42
N LEU A 291 1.97 -16.07 -3.02
CA LEU A 291 3.05 -16.97 -2.59
C LEU A 291 4.01 -16.33 -1.58
N GLN A 292 3.98 -14.99 -1.44
CA GLN A 292 4.78 -14.22 -0.50
C GLN A 292 4.24 -14.36 0.93
#